data_AF-A0A0F7FFL4-F1
#
_entry.id   AF-A0A0F7FFL4-F1
#
_cell.length_a   1.000
_cell.length_b   1.000
_cell.length_c   1.000
_cell.angle_alpha   90.00
_cell.angle_beta   90.00
_cell.angle_gamma   90.00
#
_symmetry.space_group_name_H-M   'P 1'
#
loop_
_entity.id
_entity.type
_entity.pdbx_description
1 polymer ?
#
loop_
_entity_poly.entity_id
_entity_poly.type
_entity_poly.pdbx_seq_one_letter_code
_entity_poly.pdbx_strand_id
1 'polypeptide(L)'
;MRVSGQVRLTPNGLRIMSIRDMKIYQREMSTIKTKVIFDKKGNILPENAAGGFDPETGVIVLRADASYLSAVHESYHLKQYNLLGKEEYLKLSKAEREEFVYNEIMKNKHLFNAAEIYEAQRYIFKVRNGAWPLSDWKGY
;
A
#
# COMPACT_ATOMS: atom_id res chain seq x y z
N MET A 1 10.03 -16.81 -28.32
CA MET A 1 8.82 -16.63 -27.49
C MET A 1 9.20 -15.87 -26.23
N ARG A 2 8.66 -14.67 -26.00
CA ARG A 2 8.89 -13.93 -24.74
C ARG A 2 7.99 -14.55 -23.68
N VAL A 3 8.58 -15.21 -22.68
CA VAL A 3 7.84 -15.62 -21.48
C VAL A 3 7.31 -14.35 -20.82
N SER A 4 6.02 -14.07 -21.01
CA SER A 4 5.29 -13.06 -20.25
C SER A 4 5.55 -13.34 -18.78
N GLY A 5 6.18 -12.39 -18.09
CA GLY A 5 6.53 -12.54 -16.68
C GLY A 5 5.28 -12.90 -15.90
N GLN A 6 5.21 -14.14 -15.41
CA GLN A 6 4.10 -14.61 -14.60
C GLN A 6 3.95 -13.66 -13.43
N VAL A 7 2.78 -13.03 -13.35
CA VAL A 7 2.38 -12.21 -12.21
C VAL A 7 2.35 -13.15 -11.01
N ARG A 8 3.32 -13.02 -10.11
CA ARG A 8 3.32 -13.80 -8.87
C ARG A 8 2.22 -13.25 -7.98
N LEU A 9 1.40 -14.13 -7.42
CA LEU A 9 0.35 -13.76 -6.47
C LEU A 9 0.78 -14.23 -5.07
N THR A 10 0.42 -13.46 -4.05
CA THR A 10 0.52 -13.93 -2.65
C THR A 10 -0.52 -15.03 -2.38
N PRO A 11 -0.43 -15.77 -1.26
CA PRO A 11 -1.47 -16.72 -0.87
C PRO A 11 -2.87 -16.09 -0.76
N ASN A 12 -2.94 -14.77 -0.52
CA ASN A 12 -4.17 -13.98 -0.46
C ASN A 12 -4.66 -13.50 -1.84
N GLY A 13 -4.02 -13.91 -2.94
CA GLY A 13 -4.37 -13.49 -4.31
C GLY A 13 -3.93 -12.06 -4.66
N LEU A 14 -3.12 -11.41 -3.82
CA LEU A 14 -2.59 -10.07 -4.09
C LEU A 14 -1.48 -10.15 -5.12
N ARG A 15 -1.45 -9.21 -6.06
CA ARG A 15 -0.38 -9.15 -7.06
C ARG A 15 0.94 -8.77 -6.38
N ILE A 16 1.95 -9.62 -6.46
CA ILE A 16 3.29 -9.29 -6.00
C ILE A 16 3.91 -8.30 -6.98
N MET A 17 4.56 -7.27 -6.44
CA MET A 17 5.17 -6.24 -7.26
C MET A 17 6.32 -6.84 -8.11
N SER A 18 6.22 -6.71 -9.44
CA SER A 18 7.29 -7.16 -10.34
C SER A 18 8.45 -6.17 -10.35
N ILE A 19 9.63 -6.59 -10.80
CA ILE A 19 10.83 -5.74 -10.93
C ILE A 19 10.56 -4.52 -11.84
N ARG A 20 9.68 -4.65 -12.83
CA ARG A 20 9.25 -3.52 -13.68
C ARG A 20 8.38 -2.53 -12.91
N ASP A 21 7.39 -3.03 -12.17
CA ASP A 21 6.49 -2.21 -11.36
C ASP A 21 7.29 -1.47 -10.27
N MET A 22 8.24 -2.14 -9.62
CA MET A 22 9.18 -1.51 -8.66
C MET A 22 9.98 -0.36 -9.28
N LYS A 23 10.45 -0.49 -10.52
CA LYS A 23 11.20 0.58 -11.19
C LYS A 23 10.32 1.76 -11.58
N ILE A 24 9.08 1.50 -12.04
CA ILE A 24 8.11 2.56 -12.36
C ILE A 24 7.76 3.30 -11.07
N TYR A 25 7.40 2.56 -10.03
CA TYR A 25 7.12 3.07 -8.70
C TYR A 25 8.27 3.93 -8.16
N GLN A 26 9.50 3.43 -8.22
CA GLN A 26 10.67 4.17 -7.75
C GLN A 26 10.89 5.47 -8.54
N ARG A 27 10.59 5.49 -9.85
CA ARG A 27 10.63 6.74 -10.64
C ARG A 27 9.55 7.71 -10.22
N GLU A 28 8.31 7.24 -10.05
CA GLU A 28 7.20 8.10 -9.61
C GLU A 28 7.49 8.72 -8.25
N MET A 29 7.98 7.92 -7.29
CA MET A 29 8.38 8.41 -5.97
C MET A 29 9.59 9.34 -6.02
N SER A 30 10.56 9.09 -6.90
CA SER A 30 11.71 9.97 -7.09
C SER A 30 11.31 11.33 -7.67
N THR A 31 10.30 11.38 -8.55
CA THR A 31 9.72 12.64 -9.06
C THR A 31 9.09 13.46 -7.93
N ILE A 32 8.52 12.76 -6.95
CA ILE A 32 7.88 13.33 -5.75
C ILE A 32 8.93 13.69 -4.67
N LYS A 33 10.24 13.52 -4.96
CA LYS A 33 11.37 13.70 -4.02
C LYS A 33 11.31 12.80 -2.78
N THR A 34 10.63 11.65 -2.88
CA THR A 34 10.56 10.67 -1.81
C THR A 34 11.54 9.53 -2.04
N LYS A 35 12.25 9.16 -0.98
CA LYS A 35 13.14 8.00 -0.98
C LYS A 35 12.32 6.73 -0.72
N VAL A 36 12.48 5.74 -1.59
CA VAL A 36 11.90 4.39 -1.41
C VAL A 36 13.02 3.44 -1.02
N ILE A 37 12.90 2.81 0.15
CA ILE A 37 13.84 1.82 0.66
C ILE A 37 13.21 0.44 0.52
N PHE A 38 13.86 -0.44 -0.24
CA PHE A 38 13.46 -1.85 -0.31
C PHE A 38 14.19 -2.63 0.77
N ASP A 39 13.48 -3.02 1.81
CA ASP A 39 14.01 -3.88 2.86
C ASP A 39 14.02 -5.34 2.38
N LYS A 40 15.20 -5.79 1.92
CA LYS A 40 15.43 -7.16 1.47
C LYS A 40 15.64 -8.15 2.62
N LYS A 41 15.87 -7.66 3.84
CA LYS A 41 16.21 -8.50 5.01
C LYS A 41 15.05 -8.65 5.99
N GLY A 42 13.96 -7.88 5.83
CA GLY A 42 12.82 -7.91 6.74
C GLY A 42 13.15 -7.43 8.16
N ASN A 43 14.21 -6.61 8.29
CA ASN A 43 14.73 -6.14 9.57
C ASN A 43 14.16 -4.77 9.99
N ILE A 44 13.54 -4.03 9.06
CA ILE A 44 13.03 -2.68 9.30
C ILE A 44 11.53 -2.71 9.58
N LEU A 45 10.78 -3.50 8.82
CA LEU A 45 9.35 -3.66 9.00
C LEU A 45 9.04 -4.92 9.83
N PRO A 46 8.06 -4.89 10.76
CA PRO A 46 7.63 -6.08 11.48
C PRO A 46 7.16 -7.17 10.50
N GLU A 47 7.23 -8.45 10.89
CA GLU A 47 6.88 -9.59 10.02
C GLU A 47 5.48 -9.52 9.42
N ASN A 48 4.56 -8.80 10.07
CA ASN A 48 3.19 -8.60 9.60
C ASN A 48 2.99 -7.38 8.67
N ALA A 49 4.04 -6.60 8.35
CA ALA A 49 3.94 -5.42 7.51
C ALA A 49 4.76 -5.57 6.21
N ALA A 50 4.07 -5.55 5.07
CA ALA A 50 4.68 -5.59 3.74
C ALA A 50 5.24 -4.22 3.30
N GLY A 51 4.76 -3.14 3.91
CA GLY A 51 5.17 -1.77 3.64
C GLY A 51 4.95 -0.87 4.87
N GLY A 52 5.62 0.27 4.88
CA GLY A 52 5.39 1.32 5.86
C GLY A 52 5.93 2.67 5.39
N PHE A 53 5.14 3.70 5.57
CA PHE A 53 5.50 5.09 5.35
C PHE A 53 5.93 5.76 6.67
N ASP A 54 7.08 6.42 6.64
CA ASP A 54 7.59 7.22 7.74
C ASP A 54 7.25 8.70 7.52
N PRO A 55 6.29 9.28 8.28
CA PRO A 55 5.87 10.67 8.11
C PRO A 55 6.85 11.69 8.68
N GLU A 56 7.84 11.27 9.47
CA GLU A 56 8.84 12.19 10.01
C GLU A 56 9.90 12.54 8.96
N THR A 57 10.34 11.52 8.22
CA THR A 57 11.36 11.58 7.18
C THR A 57 10.79 11.63 5.76
N GLY A 58 9.50 11.29 5.58
CA GLY A 58 8.84 11.21 4.27
C GLY A 58 9.32 10.05 3.41
N VAL A 59 9.84 8.98 4.03
CA VAL A 59 10.44 7.82 3.36
C VAL A 59 9.45 6.67 3.32
N ILE A 60 9.35 5.98 2.19
CA ILE A 60 8.57 4.75 2.06
C ILE A 60 9.52 3.56 2.19
N VAL A 61 9.21 2.63 3.09
CA VAL A 61 9.89 1.35 3.21
C VAL A 61 8.97 0.25 2.68
N LEU A 62 9.45 -0.58 1.78
CA LEU A 62 8.71 -1.74 1.25
C LEU A 62 9.56 -3.00 1.39
N ARG A 63 8.95 -4.13 1.71
CA ARG A 63 9.65 -5.42 1.66
C ARG A 63 9.87 -5.86 0.21
N ALA A 64 10.86 -6.71 -0.01
CA ALA A 64 11.17 -7.24 -1.34
C ALA A 64 10.05 -8.12 -1.94
N ASP A 65 9.20 -8.70 -1.09
CA ASP A 65 8.02 -9.50 -1.44
C ASP A 65 6.70 -8.73 -1.31
N ALA A 66 6.76 -7.40 -1.17
CA ALA A 66 5.58 -6.56 -1.02
C ALA A 66 4.61 -6.72 -2.20
N SER A 67 3.32 -6.70 -1.87
CA SER A 67 2.28 -6.67 -2.89
C SER A 67 2.20 -5.29 -3.54
N TYR A 68 1.73 -5.26 -4.80
CA TYR A 68 1.45 -4.04 -5.54
C TYR A 68 0.46 -3.16 -4.77
N LEU A 69 -0.59 -3.75 -4.19
CA LEU A 69 -1.53 -3.06 -3.32
C LEU A 69 -0.82 -2.39 -2.13
N SER A 70 0.08 -3.08 -1.44
CA SER A 70 0.83 -2.51 -0.31
C SER A 70 1.68 -1.32 -0.74
N ALA A 71 2.38 -1.42 -1.86
CA ALA A 71 3.17 -0.29 -2.36
C ALA A 71 2.29 0.91 -2.73
N VAL A 72 1.19 0.69 -3.44
CA VAL A 72 0.26 1.77 -3.80
C VAL A 72 -0.43 2.35 -2.56
N HIS A 73 -0.70 1.53 -1.54
CA HIS A 73 -1.21 1.98 -0.24
C HIS A 73 -0.24 2.99 0.39
N GLU A 74 1.05 2.65 0.52
CA GLU A 74 2.07 3.57 1.06
C GLU A 74 2.23 4.84 0.20
N SER A 75 2.06 4.73 -1.12
CA SER A 75 2.07 5.90 -2.02
C SER A 75 0.96 6.89 -1.73
N TYR A 76 -0.23 6.40 -1.40
CA TYR A 76 -1.35 7.27 -1.10
C TYR A 76 -1.18 7.98 0.24
N HIS A 77 -0.55 7.34 1.23
CA HIS A 77 -0.12 8.03 2.46
C HIS A 77 0.85 9.16 2.15
N LEU A 78 1.84 8.91 1.30
CA LEU A 78 2.75 9.96 0.86
C LEU A 78 2.04 11.08 0.07
N LYS A 79 1.12 10.72 -0.83
CA LYS A 79 0.34 11.70 -1.60
C LYS A 79 -0.47 12.59 -0.67
N GLN A 80 -1.13 12.00 0.34
CA GLN A 80 -1.86 12.74 1.36
C GLN A 80 -0.92 13.66 2.16
N TYR A 81 0.23 13.15 2.58
CA TYR A 81 1.27 13.92 3.27
C TYR A 81 1.76 15.11 2.45
N ASN A 82 1.98 14.93 1.14
CA ASN A 82 2.41 16.02 0.26
C ASN A 82 1.30 17.04 -0.03
N LEU A 83 0.04 16.60 -0.05
CA LEU A 83 -1.10 17.49 -0.25
C LEU A 83 -1.38 18.36 0.99
N LEU A 84 -1.30 17.77 2.19
CA LEU A 84 -1.62 18.45 3.44
C LEU A 84 -0.40 19.15 4.07
N GLY A 85 0.80 18.63 3.81
CA GLY A 85 2.01 18.99 4.54
C GLY A 85 2.15 18.21 5.85
N LYS A 86 3.36 18.23 6.42
CA LYS A 86 3.75 17.47 7.61
C LYS A 86 2.85 17.72 8.81
N GLU A 87 2.60 18.99 9.12
CA GLU A 87 1.88 19.39 10.33
C GLU A 87 0.43 18.92 10.31
N GLU A 88 -0.27 19.13 9.20
CA GLU A 88 -1.65 18.69 9.05
C GLU A 88 -1.76 17.16 8.98
N TYR A 89 -0.85 16.49 8.26
CA TYR A 89 -0.84 15.03 8.21
C TYR A 89 -0.65 14.40 9.59
N LEU A 90 0.24 14.97 10.42
CA LEU A 90 0.48 14.50 11.78
C LEU A 90 -0.72 14.71 12.72
N LYS A 91 -1.57 15.72 12.47
CA LYS A 91 -2.81 15.95 13.22
C LYS A 91 -3.90 14.92 12.91
N LEU A 92 -3.90 14.33 11.71
CA LEU A 92 -4.89 13.33 11.33
C LEU A 92 -4.78 12.08 12.20
N SER A 93 -5.93 11.53 12.58
CA SER A 93 -6.01 10.21 13.20
C SER A 93 -5.62 9.10 12.23
N LYS A 94 -5.28 7.93 12.77
CA LYS A 94 -5.03 6.74 11.94
C LYS A 94 -6.22 6.43 11.02
N ALA A 95 -7.44 6.54 11.53
CA ALA A 95 -8.64 6.26 10.75
C ALA A 95 -8.78 7.19 9.54
N GLU A 96 -8.53 8.49 9.71
CA GLU A 96 -8.61 9.48 8.63
C GLU A 96 -7.54 9.26 7.54
N ARG A 97 -6.32 8.89 7.94
CA ARG A 97 -5.24 8.57 7.00
C ARG A 97 -5.60 7.35 6.16
N GLU A 98 -6.03 6.28 6.83
CA GLU A 98 -6.41 5.02 6.17
C GLU A 98 -7.66 5.18 5.29
N GLU A 99 -8.62 6.02 5.69
CA GLU A 99 -9.82 6.30 4.90
C GLU A 99 -9.49 7.04 3.61
N PHE A 100 -8.56 7.98 3.64
CA PHE A 100 -8.06 8.63 2.42
C PHE A 100 -7.45 7.60 1.46
N VAL A 101 -6.57 6.74 1.96
CA VAL A 101 -5.94 5.69 1.16
C VAL A 101 -6.98 4.76 0.55
N TYR A 102 -7.94 4.29 1.35
CA TYR A 102 -9.04 3.47 0.86
C TYR A 102 -9.85 4.17 -0.24
N ASN A 103 -10.20 5.43 -0.05
CA ASN A 103 -10.95 6.20 -1.04
C ASN A 103 -10.17 6.34 -2.36
N GLU A 104 -8.86 6.57 -2.31
CA GLU A 104 -8.02 6.64 -3.52
C GLU A 104 -7.90 5.28 -4.22
N ILE A 105 -7.80 4.17 -3.47
CA ILE A 105 -7.83 2.80 -4.02
C ILE A 105 -9.18 2.55 -4.71
N MET A 106 -10.30 2.89 -4.07
CA MET A 106 -11.63 2.66 -4.61
C MET A 106 -11.95 3.53 -5.83
N LYS A 107 -11.48 4.78 -5.88
CA LYS A 107 -11.55 5.61 -7.09
C LYS A 107 -10.81 4.97 -8.26
N ASN A 108 -9.68 4.33 -7.97
CA ASN A 108 -8.85 3.65 -8.95
C ASN A 108 -9.10 2.14 -9.01
N LYS A 109 -10.26 1.66 -8.54
CA LYS A 109 -10.54 0.22 -8.38
C LYS A 109 -10.34 -0.62 -9.65
N HIS A 110 -10.48 0.00 -10.81
CA HIS A 110 -10.27 -0.60 -12.12
C HIS A 110 -8.82 -1.03 -12.39
N LEU A 111 -7.85 -0.50 -11.63
CA LEU A 111 -6.44 -0.87 -11.71
C LEU A 111 -6.08 -2.10 -10.87
N PHE A 112 -6.99 -2.54 -10.01
CA PHE A 112 -6.78 -3.62 -9.04
C PHE A 112 -7.65 -4.83 -9.36
N ASN A 113 -7.21 -6.00 -8.90
CA ASN A 113 -7.99 -7.22 -8.98
C ASN A 113 -8.99 -7.33 -7.81
N ALA A 114 -9.93 -8.28 -7.91
CA ALA A 114 -10.98 -8.45 -6.90
C ALA A 114 -10.44 -8.77 -5.49
N ALA A 115 -9.34 -9.53 -5.39
CA ALA A 115 -8.72 -9.86 -4.10
C ALA A 115 -8.04 -8.63 -3.46
N GLU A 116 -7.44 -7.76 -4.27
CA GLU A 116 -6.84 -6.51 -3.82
C GLU A 116 -7.90 -5.52 -3.31
N ILE A 117 -9.02 -5.39 -4.04
CA ILE A 117 -10.16 -4.59 -3.59
C ILE A 117 -10.75 -5.16 -2.30
N TYR A 118 -10.91 -6.49 -2.24
CA TYR A 118 -11.41 -7.16 -1.05
C TYR A 118 -10.50 -6.91 0.17
N GLU A 119 -9.18 -7.04 0.02
CA GLU A 119 -8.24 -6.80 1.13
C GLU A 119 -8.25 -5.33 1.57
N ALA A 120 -8.35 -4.38 0.63
CA ALA A 120 -8.48 -2.96 0.95
C ALA A 120 -9.78 -2.67 1.73
N GLN A 121 -10.90 -3.25 1.32
CA GLN A 121 -12.18 -3.17 2.04
C GLN A 121 -12.07 -3.80 3.43
N ARG A 122 -11.44 -4.96 3.54
CA ARG A 122 -11.27 -5.70 4.80
C ARG A 122 -10.45 -4.90 5.80
N TYR A 123 -9.41 -4.24 5.32
CA TYR A 123 -8.52 -3.44 6.14
C TYR A 123 -9.20 -2.15 6.63
N ILE A 124 -9.89 -1.39 5.75
CA ILE A 124 -10.62 -0.20 6.21
C ILE A 124 -11.77 -0.57 7.16
N PHE A 125 -12.41 -1.72 6.96
CA PHE A 125 -13.43 -2.23 7.90
C PHE A 125 -12.84 -2.41 9.30
N LYS A 126 -11.66 -3.05 9.39
CA LYS A 126 -10.95 -3.21 10.66
C LYS A 126 -10.58 -1.86 11.29
N VAL A 127 -10.16 -0.90 10.49
CA VAL A 127 -9.80 0.44 11.00
C VAL A 127 -11.03 1.17 11.53
N ARG A 128 -12.18 1.08 10.85
CA ARG A 128 -13.43 1.73 11.26
C ARG A 128 -14.10 1.07 12.47
N ASN A 129 -14.08 -0.26 12.53
CA ASN A 129 -14.81 -1.05 13.53
C ASN A 129 -13.91 -1.58 14.66
N GLY A 130 -12.59 -1.49 14.53
CA GLY A 130 -11.61 -2.07 15.47
C GLY A 130 -11.46 -3.59 15.38
N ALA A 131 -12.32 -4.30 14.64
CA ALA A 131 -12.32 -5.74 14.50
C ALA A 131 -12.25 -6.16 13.02
N TRP A 132 -11.55 -7.26 12.73
CA TRP A 132 -11.57 -7.85 11.40
C TRP A 132 -12.98 -8.39 11.09
N PRO A 133 -13.44 -8.27 9.84
CA PRO A 133 -14.71 -8.85 9.45
C PRO A 133 -14.65 -10.38 9.50
N LEU A 134 -15.82 -11.00 9.70
CA LEU A 134 -15.98 -12.45 9.80
C LEU A 134 -15.50 -13.16 8.53
N SER A 135 -15.18 -14.45 8.64
CA SER A 135 -14.63 -15.25 7.54
C SER A 135 -15.58 -15.43 6.35
N ASP A 136 -16.88 -15.26 6.56
CA ASP A 136 -17.94 -15.30 5.54
C ASP A 136 -18.25 -13.92 4.93
N TRP A 137 -17.54 -12.88 5.35
CA TRP A 137 -17.74 -11.53 4.86
C TRP A 137 -17.33 -11.40 3.39
N LYS A 138 -18.26 -10.94 2.55
CA LYS A 138 -18.09 -10.84 1.09
C LYS A 138 -17.62 -9.48 0.59
N GLY A 139 -17.24 -8.58 1.50
CA GLY A 139 -16.92 -7.19 1.15
C GLY A 139 -18.16 -6.30 1.08
N TYR A 140 -17.98 -5.08 0.57
CA TYR A 140 -19.02 -4.08 0.33
C TYR A 140 -19.27 -3.88 -1.16
#